data_AF-A0A820XZ04-F1
#
_entry.id   AF-A0A820XZ04-F1
#
_cell.length_a   1.000
_cell.length_b   1.000
_cell.length_c   1.000
_cell.angle_alpha   90.00
_cell.angle_beta   90.00
_cell.angle_gamma   90.00
#
_symmetry.space_group_name_H-M   'P 1'
#
loop_
_entity.id
_entity.type
_entity.pdbx_description
1 polymer ?
#
loop_
_entity_poly.entity_id
_entity_poly.type
_entity_poly.pdbx_seq_one_letter_code
_entity_poly.pdbx_strand_id
1 'polypeptide(L)'
;MKDKVAEAWRRETHTIGKNPILVEQFANRLEEELRNKINEVRAQDPIVEKALERFQKEQKKGKIIFRQTDKSKVFHVDRPETYIQKSIAYMKKTDAYQEIEESPLNSMIEKTEELLRNLVNRKLLPGKYFEKLKPNPADAELPHLYYNPKDHKVGEPLRPIVSGMKSPTQKNSAFPDQIIRPIFDKLTPHSLRNSIEFLKH
;
A
#
# COMPACT_ATOMS: atom_id res chain seq x y z
N MET A 1 31.14 20.92 -19.38
CA MET A 1 31.03 19.47 -19.07
C MET A 1 29.59 19.08 -18.72
N LYS A 2 28.85 19.87 -17.92
CA LYS A 2 27.42 19.68 -17.64
C LYS A 2 26.52 19.75 -18.89
N ASP A 3 26.83 20.61 -19.86
CA ASP A 3 25.99 20.78 -21.05
C ASP A 3 26.05 19.62 -22.05
N LYS A 4 27.21 18.97 -22.19
CA LYS A 4 27.37 17.78 -23.05
C LYS A 4 26.62 16.56 -22.50
N VAL A 5 26.54 16.42 -21.17
CA VAL A 5 25.78 15.35 -20.50
C VAL A 5 24.28 15.58 -20.65
N ALA A 6 23.83 16.82 -20.51
CA ALA A 6 22.42 17.20 -20.69
C ALA A 6 21.94 17.07 -22.16
N GLU A 7 22.82 17.28 -23.12
CA GLU A 7 22.54 17.14 -24.55
C GLU A 7 22.54 15.66 -25.01
N ALA A 8 23.40 14.82 -24.42
CA ALA A 8 23.35 13.36 -24.57
C ALA A 8 22.05 12.78 -23.97
N TRP A 9 21.65 13.25 -22.78
CA TRP A 9 20.38 12.92 -22.13
C TRP A 9 19.16 13.25 -22.99
N ARG A 10 19.15 14.41 -23.66
CA ARG A 10 18.06 14.82 -24.57
C ARG A 10 18.00 13.99 -25.86
N ARG A 11 19.14 13.53 -26.39
CA ARG A 11 19.18 12.67 -27.58
C ARG A 11 18.73 11.24 -27.29
N GLU A 12 19.12 10.66 -26.16
CA GLU A 12 18.72 9.30 -25.78
C GLU A 12 17.25 9.19 -25.37
N THR A 13 16.72 10.17 -24.64
CA THR A 13 15.30 10.16 -24.23
C THR A 13 14.32 10.23 -25.40
N HIS A 14 14.76 10.77 -26.56
CA HIS A 14 13.94 10.82 -27.78
C HIS A 14 13.82 9.47 -28.50
N THR A 15 14.81 8.58 -28.34
CA THR A 15 14.81 7.21 -28.91
C THR A 15 14.23 6.17 -27.95
N ILE A 16 14.35 6.39 -26.63
CA ILE A 16 13.90 5.46 -25.58
C ILE A 16 12.37 5.27 -25.55
N GLY A 17 11.59 6.27 -25.98
CA GLY A 17 10.13 6.19 -25.99
C GLY A 17 9.52 5.08 -26.87
N LYS A 18 10.33 4.37 -27.69
CA LYS A 18 9.85 3.36 -28.64
C LYS A 18 10.39 1.95 -28.43
N ASN A 19 11.32 1.72 -27.51
CA ASN A 19 11.92 0.40 -27.32
C ASN A 19 11.98 -0.01 -25.82
N PRO A 20 11.09 -0.90 -25.36
CA PRO A 20 11.00 -1.35 -23.97
C PRO A 20 12.31 -1.93 -23.42
N ILE A 21 13.11 -2.58 -24.27
CA ILE A 21 14.38 -3.20 -23.89
C ILE A 21 15.42 -2.12 -23.52
N LEU A 22 15.42 -1.00 -24.25
CA LEU A 22 16.34 0.12 -23.96
C LEU A 22 15.95 0.84 -22.67
N VAL A 23 14.64 0.96 -22.38
CA VAL A 23 14.14 1.51 -21.11
C VAL A 23 14.60 0.64 -19.94
N GLU A 24 14.45 -0.68 -20.05
CA GLU A 24 14.83 -1.64 -19.02
C GLU A 24 16.35 -1.66 -18.78
N GLN A 25 17.15 -1.68 -19.86
CA GLN A 25 18.61 -1.59 -19.78
C GLN A 25 19.10 -0.27 -19.16
N PHE A 26 18.42 0.84 -19.46
CA PHE A 26 18.71 2.13 -18.84
C PHE A 26 18.38 2.13 -17.34
N ALA A 27 17.20 1.63 -16.97
CA ALA A 27 16.77 1.54 -15.57
C ALA A 27 17.74 0.69 -14.74
N ASN A 28 18.16 -0.47 -15.26
CA ASN A 28 19.11 -1.36 -14.57
C ASN A 28 20.47 -0.68 -14.35
N ARG A 29 20.99 0.01 -15.37
CA ARG A 29 22.28 0.73 -15.27
C ARG A 29 22.20 1.87 -14.27
N LEU A 30 21.12 2.65 -14.28
CA LEU A 30 20.90 3.72 -13.32
C LEU A 30 20.78 3.17 -11.90
N GLU A 31 20.12 2.02 -11.72
CA GLU A 31 20.03 1.35 -10.43
C GLU A 31 21.42 0.93 -9.92
N GLU A 32 22.26 0.36 -10.77
CA GLU A 32 23.65 0.01 -10.42
C GLU A 32 24.49 1.24 -10.05
N GLU A 33 24.41 2.32 -10.84
CA GLU A 33 25.12 3.56 -10.55
C GLU A 33 24.69 4.17 -9.21
N LEU A 34 23.37 4.18 -8.93
CA LEU A 34 22.83 4.65 -7.66
C LEU A 34 23.27 3.75 -6.49
N ARG A 35 23.25 2.43 -6.66
CA ARG A 35 23.73 1.47 -5.64
C ARG A 35 25.20 1.69 -5.32
N ASN A 36 26.04 1.85 -6.34
CA ASN A 36 27.46 2.11 -6.16
C ASN A 36 27.70 3.42 -5.43
N LYS A 37 26.99 4.49 -5.82
CA LYS A 37 27.10 5.79 -5.15
C LYS A 37 26.58 5.78 -3.72
N ILE A 38 25.50 5.04 -3.44
CA ILE A 38 25.02 4.79 -2.08
C ILE A 38 26.06 4.02 -1.27
N ASN A 39 26.72 3.03 -1.88
CA ASN A 39 27.77 2.24 -1.24
C ASN A 39 29.07 3.04 -1.00
N GLU A 40 29.41 3.97 -1.90
CA GLU A 40 30.52 4.92 -1.70
C GLU A 40 30.23 5.92 -0.58
N VAL A 41 28.99 6.42 -0.50
CA VAL A 41 28.52 7.28 0.61
C VAL A 41 28.37 6.49 1.92
N ARG A 42 28.21 5.16 1.84
CA ARG A 42 28.25 4.21 2.98
C ARG A 42 29.66 3.96 3.52
N ALA A 43 30.63 4.85 3.30
CA ALA A 43 31.65 5.04 4.34
C ALA A 43 30.92 5.47 5.62
N GLN A 44 30.41 4.49 6.37
CA GLN A 44 29.45 4.65 7.46
C GLN A 44 30.10 5.49 8.53
N ASP A 45 29.63 6.72 8.71
CA ASP A 45 29.91 7.49 9.91
C ASP A 45 29.41 6.64 11.10
N PRO A 46 30.30 6.19 12.02
CA PRO A 46 29.92 5.35 13.14
C PRO A 46 28.83 5.98 14.03
N ILE A 47 28.71 7.31 14.00
CA ILE A 47 27.68 8.05 14.72
C ILE A 47 26.30 7.79 14.09
N VAL A 48 26.22 7.80 12.76
CA VAL A 48 24.97 7.56 12.01
C VAL A 48 24.51 6.12 12.20
N GLU A 49 25.41 5.15 12.15
CA GLU A 49 25.08 3.74 12.36
C GLU A 49 24.51 3.50 13.76
N LYS A 50 25.19 4.02 14.79
CA LYS A 50 24.71 3.95 16.18
C LYS A 50 23.35 4.65 16.38
N ALA A 51 23.12 5.77 15.68
CA ALA A 51 21.85 6.47 15.70
C ALA A 51 20.72 5.65 15.04
N LEU A 52 20.99 4.98 13.91
CA LEU A 52 20.05 4.10 13.22
C LEU A 52 19.70 2.88 14.07
N GLU A 53 20.69 2.23 14.69
CA GLU A 53 20.46 1.11 15.62
C GLU A 53 19.56 1.53 16.79
N ARG A 54 19.83 2.71 17.38
CA ARG A 54 18.99 3.27 18.44
C ARG A 54 17.57 3.55 17.93
N PHE A 55 17.43 4.16 16.76
CA PHE A 55 16.13 4.44 16.15
C PHE A 55 15.33 3.16 15.95
N GLN A 56 15.94 2.13 15.34
CA GLN A 56 15.30 0.83 15.13
C GLN A 56 14.92 0.16 16.45
N LYS A 57 15.77 0.27 17.49
CA LYS A 57 15.48 -0.25 18.83
C LYS A 57 14.28 0.45 19.46
N GLU A 58 14.19 1.77 19.37
CA GLU A 58 13.07 2.53 19.92
C GLU A 58 11.78 2.35 19.09
N GLN A 59 11.90 2.17 17.77
CA GLN A 59 10.79 1.78 16.90
C GLN A 59 10.24 0.39 17.28
N LYS A 60 11.11 -0.61 17.50
CA LYS A 60 10.72 -1.95 17.97
C LYS A 60 10.02 -1.93 19.34
N LYS A 61 10.39 -0.96 20.20
CA LYS A 61 9.72 -0.72 21.49
C LYS A 61 8.42 0.08 21.35
N GLY A 62 8.01 0.46 20.14
CA GLY A 62 6.80 1.24 19.91
C GLY A 62 6.88 2.69 20.37
N LYS A 63 8.08 3.25 20.62
CA LYS A 63 8.24 4.65 21.09
C LYS A 63 8.33 5.68 19.97
N ILE A 64 8.32 5.22 18.72
CA ILE A 64 8.42 6.06 17.54
C ILE A 64 7.40 5.55 16.53
N ILE A 65 6.62 6.47 15.98
CA ILE A 65 5.80 6.23 14.80
C ILE A 65 6.65 6.57 13.58
N PHE A 66 6.87 5.57 12.72
CA PHE A 66 7.54 5.74 11.44
C PHE A 66 6.62 5.25 10.32
N ARG A 67 6.16 6.18 9.48
CA ARG A 67 5.16 5.91 8.43
C ARG A 67 5.49 6.71 7.17
N GLN A 68 5.03 6.23 6.01
CA GLN A 68 4.97 7.08 4.83
C GLN A 68 3.75 8.01 4.92
N THR A 69 3.94 9.24 4.47
CA THR A 69 2.88 10.23 4.35
C THR A 69 1.94 9.88 3.20
N ASP A 70 0.74 10.43 3.28
CA ASP A 70 -0.36 10.07 2.39
C ASP A 70 -0.16 10.54 0.93
N LYS A 71 0.46 11.69 0.70
CA LYS A 71 0.53 12.30 -0.65
C LYS A 71 1.94 12.38 -1.23
N SER A 72 2.91 12.85 -0.46
CA SER A 72 4.27 13.11 -0.96
C SER A 72 5.21 11.90 -0.86
N LYS A 73 4.76 10.80 -0.24
CA LYS A 73 5.54 9.58 0.01
C LYS A 73 6.82 9.83 0.83
N VAL A 74 6.94 10.98 1.50
CA VAL A 74 8.03 11.24 2.44
C VAL A 74 7.77 10.48 3.75
N PHE A 75 8.82 10.30 4.55
CA PHE A 75 8.70 9.65 5.85
C PHE A 75 8.25 10.64 6.93
N HIS A 76 7.27 10.22 7.72
CA HIS A 76 6.83 10.88 8.94
C HIS A 76 7.42 10.16 10.15
N VAL A 77 8.04 10.94 11.03
CA VAL A 77 8.57 10.47 12.32
C VAL A 77 7.84 11.24 13.42
N ASP A 78 7.18 10.51 14.32
CA ASP A 78 6.44 11.13 15.43
C ASP A 78 6.58 10.32 16.71
N ARG A 79 6.14 10.92 17.81
CA ARG A 79 5.90 10.23 19.06
C ARG A 79 4.51 9.57 19.06
N PRO A 80 4.36 8.38 19.65
CA PRO A 80 3.07 7.71 19.78
C PRO A 80 2.00 8.58 20.45
N GLU A 81 2.37 9.39 21.44
CA GLU A 81 1.44 10.23 22.19
C GLU A 81 0.78 11.27 21.28
N THR A 82 1.55 11.97 20.46
CA THR A 82 1.03 12.94 19.47
C THR A 82 0.07 12.27 18.50
N TYR A 83 0.46 11.08 18.01
CA TYR A 83 -0.33 10.32 17.06
C TYR A 83 -1.67 9.86 17.66
N ILE A 84 -1.65 9.35 18.89
CA ILE A 84 -2.86 8.95 19.63
C ILE A 84 -3.75 10.16 19.89
N GLN A 85 -3.19 11.29 20.33
CA GLN A 85 -3.94 12.52 20.57
C GLN A 85 -4.65 13.02 19.30
N LYS A 86 -3.93 13.09 18.17
CA LYS A 86 -4.52 13.46 16.86
C LYS A 86 -5.61 12.47 16.43
N SER A 87 -5.42 11.17 16.69
CA SER A 87 -6.40 10.13 16.37
C SER A 87 -7.68 10.27 17.19
N ILE A 88 -7.57 10.51 18.50
CA ILE A 88 -8.71 10.75 19.39
C ILE A 88 -9.43 12.05 18.99
N ALA A 89 -8.69 13.12 18.68
CA ALA A 89 -9.27 14.36 18.21
C ALA A 89 -10.04 14.18 16.90
N TYR A 90 -9.53 13.36 15.98
CA TYR A 90 -10.24 12.98 14.76
C TYR A 90 -11.56 12.26 15.08
N MET A 91 -11.51 11.20 15.91
CA MET A 91 -12.68 10.40 16.26
C MET A 91 -13.78 11.25 16.92
N LYS A 92 -13.41 12.09 17.90
CA LYS A 92 -14.34 13.03 18.56
C LYS A 92 -14.94 14.06 17.63
N LYS A 93 -14.18 14.51 16.62
CA LYS A 93 -14.64 15.54 15.67
C LYS A 93 -15.63 14.96 14.65
N THR A 94 -15.43 13.73 14.20
CA THR A 94 -16.21 13.15 13.10
C THR A 94 -17.35 12.26 13.54
N ASP A 95 -17.32 11.76 14.78
CA ASP A 95 -18.29 10.78 15.31
C ASP A 95 -18.52 9.59 14.37
N ALA A 96 -17.45 9.19 13.68
CA ALA A 96 -17.52 8.25 12.55
C ALA A 96 -17.33 6.79 12.98
N TYR A 97 -16.92 6.56 14.22
CA TYR A 97 -16.59 5.25 14.76
C TYR A 97 -17.17 5.13 16.16
N GLN A 98 -17.70 3.94 16.46
CA GLN A 98 -18.22 3.59 17.77
C GLN A 98 -17.39 2.44 18.34
N GLU A 99 -17.12 2.51 19.63
CA GLU A 99 -16.52 1.39 20.37
C GLU A 99 -17.53 0.25 20.52
N ILE A 100 -17.06 -0.98 20.36
CA ILE A 100 -17.85 -2.20 20.50
C ILE A 100 -17.29 -3.03 21.65
N GLU A 101 -18.17 -3.64 22.43
CA GLU A 101 -17.79 -4.39 23.64
C GLU A 101 -17.11 -5.72 23.31
N GLU A 102 -17.58 -6.38 22.24
CA GLU A 102 -17.11 -7.71 21.85
C GLU A 102 -16.56 -7.72 20.43
N SER A 103 -15.53 -8.54 20.21
CA SER A 103 -14.93 -8.71 18.89
C SER A 103 -15.88 -9.45 17.94
N PRO A 104 -16.25 -8.86 16.79
CA PRO A 104 -17.16 -9.49 15.84
C PRO A 104 -16.47 -10.52 14.94
N LEU A 105 -15.17 -10.78 15.14
CA LEU A 105 -14.35 -11.56 14.20
C LEU A 105 -14.92 -12.96 13.93
N ASN A 106 -15.23 -13.72 14.99
CA ASN A 106 -15.75 -15.08 14.84
C ASN A 106 -17.12 -15.07 14.15
N SER A 107 -18.02 -14.17 14.55
CA SER A 107 -19.32 -14.01 13.89
C SER A 107 -19.17 -13.64 12.41
N MET A 108 -18.20 -12.79 12.06
CA MET A 108 -17.92 -12.43 10.67
C MET A 108 -17.39 -13.63 9.87
N ILE A 109 -16.51 -14.45 10.44
CA ILE A 109 -16.00 -15.67 9.81
C ILE A 109 -17.16 -16.63 9.54
N GLU A 110 -17.97 -16.93 10.56
CA GLU A 110 -19.11 -17.84 10.47
C GLU A 110 -20.13 -17.37 9.42
N LYS A 111 -20.56 -16.10 9.49
CA LYS A 111 -21.50 -15.52 8.51
C LYS A 111 -20.95 -15.54 7.09
N THR A 112 -19.65 -15.32 6.94
CA THR A 112 -18.99 -15.37 5.62
C THR A 112 -19.00 -16.78 5.07
N GLU A 113 -18.69 -17.78 5.90
CA GLU A 113 -18.71 -19.18 5.51
C GLU A 113 -20.14 -19.66 5.19
N GLU A 114 -21.11 -19.30 6.03
CA GLU A 114 -22.53 -19.62 5.83
C GLU A 114 -23.04 -19.06 4.50
N LEU A 115 -22.71 -17.79 4.19
CA LEU A 115 -23.04 -17.18 2.90
C LEU A 115 -22.47 -18.00 1.74
N LEU A 116 -21.19 -18.38 1.80
CA LEU A 116 -20.55 -19.17 0.76
C LEU A 116 -21.19 -20.57 0.61
N ARG A 117 -21.50 -21.24 1.72
CA ARG A 117 -22.21 -22.54 1.73
C ARG A 117 -23.58 -22.40 1.06
N ASN A 118 -24.33 -21.36 1.41
CA ASN A 118 -25.64 -21.08 0.83
C ASN A 118 -25.56 -20.84 -0.69
N LEU A 119 -24.55 -20.11 -1.17
CA LEU A 119 -24.34 -19.89 -2.60
C LEU A 119 -23.99 -21.18 -3.35
N VAL A 120 -23.19 -22.07 -2.75
CA VAL A 120 -22.86 -23.38 -3.32
C VAL A 120 -24.09 -24.28 -3.38
N ASN A 121 -24.86 -24.37 -2.28
CA ASN A 121 -26.06 -25.20 -2.19
C ASN A 121 -27.13 -24.77 -3.22
N ARG A 122 -27.25 -23.46 -3.45
CA ARG A 122 -28.15 -22.89 -4.47
C ARG A 122 -27.62 -22.99 -5.90
N LYS A 123 -26.45 -23.61 -6.12
CA LYS A 123 -25.77 -23.73 -7.42
C LYS A 123 -25.43 -22.36 -8.06
N LEU A 124 -25.31 -21.31 -7.25
CA LEU A 124 -24.91 -19.96 -7.68
C LEU A 124 -23.39 -19.77 -7.64
N LEU A 125 -22.69 -20.59 -6.86
CA LEU A 125 -21.23 -20.61 -6.78
C LEU A 125 -20.73 -22.04 -6.99
N PRO A 126 -19.85 -22.30 -7.99
CA PRO A 126 -19.25 -23.62 -8.15
C PRO A 126 -18.45 -24.01 -6.91
N GLY A 127 -18.61 -25.25 -6.43
CA GLY A 127 -18.00 -25.73 -5.19
C GLY A 127 -16.48 -25.54 -5.11
N LYS A 128 -15.76 -25.58 -6.25
CA LYS A 128 -14.32 -25.30 -6.34
C LYS A 128 -13.90 -23.90 -5.82
N TYR A 129 -14.84 -22.94 -5.77
CA TYR A 129 -14.57 -21.61 -5.25
C TYR A 129 -14.81 -21.49 -3.75
N PHE A 130 -15.54 -22.41 -3.13
CA PHE A 130 -15.77 -22.40 -1.69
C PHE A 130 -14.46 -22.38 -0.90
N GLU A 131 -13.58 -23.34 -1.17
CA GLU A 131 -12.27 -23.45 -0.52
C GLU A 131 -11.35 -22.26 -0.82
N LYS A 132 -11.51 -21.63 -1.99
CA LYS A 132 -10.71 -20.45 -2.36
C LYS A 132 -11.16 -19.19 -1.61
N LEU A 133 -12.46 -19.04 -1.44
CA LEU A 133 -13.10 -17.83 -0.92
C LEU A 133 -13.31 -17.87 0.58
N LYS A 134 -13.45 -19.06 1.18
CA LYS A 134 -13.65 -19.18 2.62
C LYS A 134 -12.49 -18.51 3.39
N PRO A 135 -12.80 -17.78 4.47
CA PRO A 135 -11.78 -17.24 5.36
C PRO A 135 -11.04 -18.38 6.07
N ASN A 136 -9.74 -18.19 6.32
CA ASN A 136 -8.99 -19.09 7.21
C ASN A 136 -9.07 -18.52 8.63
N PRO A 137 -9.72 -19.18 9.61
CA PRO A 137 -9.82 -18.66 10.97
C PRO A 137 -8.47 -18.37 11.64
N ALA A 138 -7.42 -19.12 11.28
CA ALA A 138 -6.08 -18.92 11.85
C ALA A 138 -5.38 -17.65 11.33
N ASP A 139 -5.77 -17.15 10.16
CA ASP A 139 -5.15 -15.98 9.51
C ASP A 139 -6.08 -14.76 9.48
N ALA A 140 -7.36 -14.92 9.83
CA ALA A 140 -8.36 -13.88 9.72
C ALA A 140 -8.20 -12.84 10.83
N GLU A 141 -8.30 -11.56 10.45
CA GLU A 141 -8.17 -10.43 11.37
C GLU A 141 -9.29 -9.42 11.11
N LEU A 142 -9.65 -8.62 12.11
CA LEU A 142 -10.55 -7.49 11.89
C LEU A 142 -9.85 -6.42 11.03
N PRO A 143 -10.61 -5.64 10.24
CA PRO A 143 -10.05 -4.49 9.57
C PRO A 143 -9.37 -3.54 10.56
N HIS A 144 -8.12 -3.18 10.27
CA HIS A 144 -7.31 -2.35 11.18
C HIS A 144 -7.41 -0.88 10.80
N LEU A 145 -7.83 -0.05 11.76
CA LEU A 145 -7.79 1.40 11.64
C LEU A 145 -6.39 1.91 11.97
N TYR A 146 -5.78 2.62 11.03
CA TYR A 146 -4.59 3.43 11.27
C TYR A 146 -4.71 4.75 10.53
N TYR A 147 -3.70 5.60 10.67
CA TYR A 147 -3.74 6.95 10.16
C TYR A 147 -2.46 7.30 9.42
N ASN A 148 -2.61 7.97 8.28
CA ASN A 148 -1.49 8.52 7.52
C ASN A 148 -1.47 10.06 7.67
N PRO A 149 -0.31 10.66 7.97
CA PRO A 149 -0.18 12.12 8.05
C PRO A 149 -0.39 12.79 6.69
N LYS A 150 -1.15 13.89 6.69
CA LYS A 150 -1.33 14.80 5.55
C LYS A 150 -0.34 15.96 5.67
N ASP A 151 0.92 15.68 5.38
CA ASP A 151 2.06 16.61 5.36
C ASP A 151 1.81 17.93 4.58
N HIS A 152 1.03 17.86 3.50
CA HIS A 152 0.68 19.02 2.67
C HIS A 152 -0.43 19.92 3.25
N LYS A 153 -0.84 19.72 4.50
CA LYS A 153 -1.87 20.52 5.20
C LYS A 153 -1.28 21.08 6.49
N VAL A 154 -1.61 22.34 6.81
CA VAL A 154 -1.18 23.00 8.05
C VAL A 154 -1.58 22.17 9.27
N GLY A 155 -0.64 21.95 10.19
CA GLY A 155 -0.83 21.13 11.39
C GLY A 155 -0.79 19.62 11.16
N GLU A 156 -0.51 19.17 9.93
CA GLU A 156 -0.35 17.75 9.55
C GLU A 156 -1.47 16.85 10.12
N PRO A 157 -2.74 17.12 9.74
CA PRO A 157 -3.86 16.31 10.18
C PRO A 157 -3.73 14.88 9.68
N LEU A 158 -4.33 13.96 10.42
CA LEU A 158 -4.34 12.54 10.10
C LEU A 158 -5.45 12.20 9.07
N ARG A 159 -5.16 11.33 8.11
CA ARG A 159 -6.15 10.63 7.27
C ARG A 159 -6.42 9.26 7.89
N PRO A 160 -7.66 8.92 8.30
CA PRO A 160 -7.96 7.55 8.70
C PRO A 160 -7.90 6.62 7.50
N ILE A 161 -7.36 5.44 7.71
CA ILE A 161 -7.32 4.34 6.76
C ILE A 161 -7.79 3.08 7.48
N VAL A 162 -8.81 2.43 6.94
CA VAL A 162 -9.26 1.12 7.40
C VAL A 162 -8.72 0.09 6.42
N SER A 163 -7.75 -0.72 6.84
CA SER A 163 -7.22 -1.80 6.03
C SER A 163 -8.05 -3.05 6.21
N GLY A 164 -8.74 -3.49 5.15
CA GLY A 164 -9.44 -4.77 5.09
C GLY A 164 -8.55 -5.97 4.76
N MET A 165 -7.23 -5.85 4.86
CA MET A 165 -6.32 -6.97 4.64
C MET A 165 -6.58 -8.06 5.68
N LYS A 166 -6.60 -9.33 5.22
CA LYS A 166 -6.93 -10.52 6.01
C LYS A 166 -8.33 -10.52 6.63
N SER A 167 -9.18 -9.54 6.29
CA SER A 167 -10.57 -9.55 6.75
C SER A 167 -11.31 -10.76 6.20
N PRO A 168 -12.28 -11.33 6.94
CA PRO A 168 -13.04 -12.49 6.48
C PRO A 168 -13.69 -12.29 5.09
N THR A 169 -14.04 -11.04 4.75
CA THR A 169 -14.72 -10.67 3.51
C THR A 169 -13.77 -10.22 2.39
N GLN A 170 -12.45 -10.16 2.61
CA GLN A 170 -11.49 -9.62 1.63
C GLN A 170 -11.57 -10.36 0.28
N LYS A 171 -11.48 -11.69 0.32
CA LYS A 171 -11.50 -12.52 -0.90
C LYS A 171 -12.85 -12.45 -1.60
N ASN A 172 -13.93 -12.43 -0.83
CA ASN A 172 -15.28 -12.30 -1.36
C ASN A 172 -15.49 -10.96 -2.09
N SER A 173 -14.89 -9.89 -1.58
CA SER A 173 -14.97 -8.56 -2.21
C SER A 173 -14.14 -8.48 -3.49
N ALA A 174 -12.98 -9.15 -3.52
CA ALA A 174 -12.11 -9.20 -4.69
C ALA A 174 -12.65 -10.12 -5.81
N PHE A 175 -13.45 -11.12 -5.46
CA PHE A 175 -13.90 -12.14 -6.41
C PHE A 175 -14.82 -11.61 -7.54
N PRO A 176 -15.83 -10.77 -7.27
CA PRO A 176 -16.61 -10.12 -8.32
C PRO A 176 -15.75 -9.29 -9.27
N ASP A 177 -14.77 -8.55 -8.76
CA ASP A 177 -13.84 -7.79 -9.60
C ASP A 177 -13.08 -8.71 -10.56
N GLN A 178 -12.57 -9.85 -10.08
CA GLN A 178 -11.90 -10.85 -10.93
C GLN A 178 -12.81 -11.42 -12.04
N ILE A 179 -14.11 -11.57 -11.77
CA ILE A 179 -15.08 -12.06 -12.77
C ILE A 179 -15.41 -10.96 -13.78
N ILE A 180 -15.61 -9.73 -13.31
CA ILE A 180 -16.08 -8.61 -14.12
C ILE A 180 -14.93 -8.03 -14.96
N ARG A 181 -13.69 -8.03 -14.46
CA ARG A 181 -12.55 -7.36 -15.08
C ARG A 181 -12.30 -7.77 -16.55
N PRO A 182 -12.32 -9.05 -16.93
CA PRO A 182 -12.13 -9.44 -18.34
C PRO A 182 -13.25 -8.96 -19.26
N ILE A 183 -14.47 -8.82 -18.74
CA ILE A 183 -15.62 -8.29 -19.48
C ILE A 183 -15.46 -6.78 -19.63
N PHE A 184 -15.15 -6.10 -18.52
CA PHE A 184 -14.92 -4.65 -18.50
C PHE A 184 -13.83 -4.24 -19.48
N ASP A 185 -12.67 -4.91 -19.47
CA ASP A 185 -11.55 -4.62 -20.37
C ASP A 185 -11.92 -4.77 -21.85
N LYS A 186 -12.83 -5.70 -22.21
CA LYS A 186 -13.31 -5.86 -23.58
C LYS A 186 -14.29 -4.78 -24.01
N LEU A 187 -15.13 -4.31 -23.08
CA LEU A 187 -16.19 -3.35 -23.36
C LEU A 187 -15.72 -1.88 -23.28
N THR A 188 -14.55 -1.64 -22.70
CA THR A 188 -14.03 -0.29 -22.48
C THR A 188 -12.71 -0.08 -23.24
N PRO A 189 -12.77 0.17 -24.56
CA PRO A 189 -11.58 0.33 -25.41
C PRO A 189 -10.72 1.54 -25.03
N HIS A 190 -11.25 2.46 -24.21
CA HIS A 190 -10.56 3.65 -23.71
C HIS A 190 -10.27 3.56 -22.20
N SER A 191 -10.28 2.36 -21.62
CA SER A 191 -9.86 2.19 -20.23
C SER A 191 -8.33 2.12 -20.13
N LEU A 192 -7.79 2.73 -19.08
CA LEU A 192 -6.38 2.63 -18.71
C LEU A 192 -6.27 1.74 -17.47
N ARG A 193 -5.45 0.70 -17.54
CA ARG A 193 -5.14 -0.20 -16.41
C ARG A 193 -4.23 0.47 -15.41
N ASN A 194 -3.29 1.29 -15.88
CA ASN A 194 -2.34 2.02 -15.04
C ASN A 194 -1.69 3.18 -15.81
N SER A 195 -0.87 3.97 -15.10
CA SER A 195 -0.12 5.08 -15.69
C SER A 195 0.92 4.65 -16.74
N ILE A 196 1.37 3.40 -16.73
CA ILE A 196 2.32 2.88 -17.75
C ILE A 196 1.60 2.69 -19.08
N GLU A 197 0.34 2.21 -19.07
CA GLU A 197 -0.47 2.09 -20.28
C GLU A 197 -0.77 3.45 -20.90
N PHE A 198 -0.99 4.48 -20.08
CA PHE A 198 -1.16 5.85 -20.55
C PHE A 198 0.06 6.35 -21.33
N LEU A 199 1.28 6.00 -20.89
CA LEU A 199 2.52 6.42 -21.55
C LEU A 199 2.79 5.71 -22.88
N LYS A 200 2.00 4.68 -23.24
CA LYS A 200 2.14 3.95 -24.51
C LYS A 200 1.27 4.51 -25.63
N HIS A 201 0.42 5.49 -25.33
CA HIS A 201 -0.43 6.22 -26.27
C HIS A 201 0.05 7.66 -26.42
#